data_AF-A0A946JS86-F1
#
_entry.id   AF-A0A946JS86-F1
#
_cell.length_a   1.000
_cell.length_b   1.000
_cell.length_c   1.000
_cell.angle_alpha   90.00
_cell.angle_beta   90.00
_cell.angle_gamma   90.00
#
_symmetry.space_group_name_H-M   'P 1'
#
loop_
_entity.id
_entity.type
_entity.pdbx_description
1 polymer ?
#
loop_
_entity_poly.entity_id
_entity_poly.type
_entity_poly.pdbx_seq_one_letter_code
_entity_poly.pdbx_strand_id
1 'polypeptide(L)' 'MENISNNDAIIYVQNDVDSDIVVCDEGLSFWGGVDPDTGVIIDIHHPNCGEKLSGKIVLMPTSR' A
#
# COMPACT_ATOMS: atom_id res chain seq x y z
N MET A 1 20.43 20.67 1.57
CA MET A 1 19.77 19.58 0.83
C MET A 1 20.28 18.30 1.45
N GLU A 2 19.48 17.69 2.33
CA GLU A 2 19.85 16.42 2.94
C GLU A 2 19.82 15.33 1.88
N ASN A 3 20.96 14.66 1.70
CA ASN A 3 21.04 13.45 0.90
C ASN A 3 20.30 12.34 1.66
N ILE A 4 19.17 11.88 1.12
CA ILE A 4 18.46 10.70 1.63
C ILE A 4 19.31 9.48 1.23
N SER A 5 20.22 9.10 2.12
CA SER A 5 21.22 8.05 1.91
C SER A 5 20.68 6.69 2.34
N ASN A 6 19.84 6.09 1.49
CA ASN A 6 19.72 4.65 1.19
C ASN A 6 18.29 4.33 0.72
N ASN A 7 18.12 4.10 -0.57
CA ASN A 7 16.90 3.51 -1.15
C ASN A 7 17.16 2.06 -1.56
N ASP A 8 17.80 1.28 -0.67
CA ASP A 8 17.98 -0.14 -0.91
C ASP A 8 16.63 -0.86 -0.71
N ALA A 9 16.17 -1.56 -1.74
CA ALA A 9 14.93 -2.35 -1.70
C ALA A 9 15.26 -3.85 -1.82
N ILE A 10 14.56 -4.68 -1.05
CA ILE A 10 14.61 -6.13 -1.18
C ILE A 10 13.43 -6.57 -2.03
N ILE A 11 13.72 -7.25 -3.14
CA ILE A 11 12.71 -7.83 -4.02
C ILE A 11 12.46 -9.27 -3.56
N TYR A 12 11.27 -9.54 -3.02
CA TYR A 12 10.86 -10.91 -2.67
C TYR A 12 10.38 -11.72 -3.87
N VAL A 13 9.69 -11.05 -4.80
CA VAL A 13 9.18 -11.64 -6.05
C VAL A 13 9.44 -10.65 -7.17
N GLN A 14 10.20 -11.05 -8.19
CA GLN A 14 10.50 -10.20 -9.32
C GLN A 14 9.30 -10.15 -10.27
N ASN A 15 8.86 -8.94 -10.61
CA ASN A 15 7.82 -8.70 -11.61
C ASN A 15 7.95 -7.27 -12.16
N ASP A 16 7.54 -7.06 -13.41
CA ASP A 16 7.45 -5.73 -14.02
C ASP A 16 5.99 -5.27 -14.01
N VAL A 17 5.72 -4.10 -13.44
CA VAL A 17 4.38 -3.52 -13.31
C VAL A 17 4.40 -2.02 -13.61
N ASP A 18 3.34 -1.52 -14.25
CA ASP A 18 3.13 -0.10 -14.52
C ASP A 18 1.68 0.27 -14.19
N SER A 19 1.48 1.10 -13.18
CA SER A 19 0.16 1.50 -12.68
C SER A 19 0.27 2.67 -11.69
N ASP A 20 -0.87 3.31 -11.41
CA ASP A 20 -1.02 4.27 -10.31
C ASP A 20 -0.54 3.70 -8.97
N ILE A 21 0.08 4.57 -8.16
CA ILE A 21 0.50 4.28 -6.79
C ILE A 21 -0.55 4.84 -5.82
N VAL A 22 -1.01 4.01 -4.90
CA VAL A 22 -1.74 4.43 -3.69
C VAL A 22 -0.72 4.52 -2.56
N VAL A 23 -0.60 5.72 -1.98
CA VAL A 23 0.26 5.96 -0.82
C VAL A 23 -0.59 5.93 0.44
N CYS A 24 -0.24 5.03 1.35
CA CYS A 24 -0.78 4.95 2.70
C CYS A 24 0.30 5.42 3.67
N ASP A 25 0.06 6.51 4.39
CA ASP A 25 1.00 7.02 5.40
C ASP A 25 0.96 6.19 6.70
N GLU A 26 -0.05 5.34 6.87
CA GLU A 26 -0.23 4.44 8.00
C GLU A 26 -0.24 2.98 7.56
N GLY A 27 -0.08 2.06 8.53
CA GLY A 27 -0.15 0.64 8.27
C GLY A 27 -1.57 0.17 7.94
N LEU A 28 -1.69 -0.68 6.91
CA LEU A 28 -2.95 -1.27 6.47
C LEU A 28 -2.95 -2.79 6.70
N SER A 29 -4.08 -3.35 7.12
CA SER A 29 -4.24 -4.81 7.27
C SER A 29 -5.02 -5.40 6.11
N PHE A 30 -4.45 -6.39 5.44
CA PHE A 30 -5.15 -7.18 4.43
C PHE A 30 -5.98 -8.33 5.04
N TRP A 31 -5.96 -8.53 6.36
CA TRP A 31 -6.73 -9.56 7.09
C TRP A 31 -7.99 -9.02 7.76
N GLY A 32 -8.54 -7.91 7.26
CA GLY A 32 -9.77 -7.31 7.80
C GLY A 32 -9.91 -5.80 7.59
N GLY A 33 -8.87 -5.12 7.09
CA GLY A 33 -8.93 -3.70 6.73
C GLY A 33 -9.29 -3.43 5.28
N VAL A 34 -9.37 -4.47 4.44
CA VAL A 34 -9.67 -4.38 3.00
C VAL A 34 -10.77 -5.39 2.67
N ASP A 35 -11.78 -4.95 1.94
CA ASP A 35 -12.81 -5.83 1.40
C ASP A 35 -12.19 -6.74 0.32
N PRO A 36 -12.27 -8.08 0.48
CA PRO A 36 -11.55 -9.01 -0.38
C PRO A 36 -12.13 -9.11 -1.81
N ASP A 37 -13.40 -8.74 -2.00
CA ASP A 37 -14.08 -8.85 -3.28
C ASP A 37 -13.85 -7.60 -4.15
N THR A 38 -13.73 -6.43 -3.52
CA THR A 38 -13.64 -5.14 -4.20
C THR A 38 -12.24 -4.51 -4.14
N GLY A 39 -11.44 -4.86 -3.13
CA GLY A 39 -10.16 -4.25 -2.83
C GLY A 39 -10.28 -2.85 -2.21
N VAL A 40 -11.44 -2.48 -1.68
CA VAL A 40 -11.66 -1.18 -1.01
C VAL A 40 -11.19 -1.26 0.44
N ILE A 41 -10.49 -0.24 0.93
CA ILE A 41 -10.16 -0.11 2.35
C ILE A 41 -11.46 0.11 3.14
N ILE A 42 -11.78 -0.81 4.04
CA ILE A 42 -12.99 -0.80 4.88
C ILE A 42 -12.70 -0.52 6.35
N ASP A 43 -11.43 -0.40 6.73
CA ASP A 43 -11.09 0.09 8.07
C ASP A 43 -11.42 1.57 8.19
N ILE A 44 -12.48 1.86 8.94
CA ILE A 44 -12.99 3.21 9.20
C ILE A 44 -12.01 4.12 9.94
N HIS A 45 -10.98 3.55 10.57
CA HIS A 45 -9.95 4.31 11.28
C HIS A 45 -8.74 4.63 10.40
N HIS A 46 -8.60 3.99 9.24
CA HIS A 46 -7.50 4.26 8.33
C HIS A 46 -7.73 5.58 7.56
N PRO A 47 -6.72 6.45 7.41
CA PRO A 47 -6.86 7.72 6.70
C PRO A 47 -7.38 7.56 5.25
N ASN A 48 -6.96 6.48 4.58
CA ASN A 48 -7.40 6.15 3.22
C ASN A 48 -8.68 5.28 3.16
N CYS A 49 -9.51 5.23 4.21
CA CYS A 49 -10.78 4.50 4.18
C CYS A 49 -11.63 4.88 2.96
N GLY A 50 -12.14 3.89 2.23
CA GLY A 50 -12.90 4.06 0.99
C GLY A 50 -12.07 4.07 -0.29
N GLU A 51 -10.74 4.15 -0.21
CA GLU A 51 -9.86 4.07 -1.38
C GLU A 51 -9.78 2.63 -1.92
N LYS A 52 -9.73 2.48 -3.25
CA LYS A 52 -9.65 1.17 -3.93
C LYS A 52 -8.21 0.82 -4.31
N LEU A 53 -7.75 -0.35 -3.88
CA LEU A 53 -6.39 -0.85 -4.11
C LEU A 53 -6.26 -1.77 -5.32
N SER A 54 -7.35 -2.42 -5.71
CA SER A 54 -7.32 -3.40 -6.80
C SER A 54 -6.82 -2.77 -8.10
N GLY A 55 -5.79 -3.40 -8.68
CA GLY A 55 -5.15 -2.95 -9.92
C GLY A 55 -4.15 -1.81 -9.74
N LYS A 56 -3.76 -1.45 -8.50
CA LYS A 56 -2.80 -0.38 -8.21
C LYS A 56 -1.57 -0.90 -7.46
N ILE A 57 -0.50 -0.11 -7.46
CA ILE A 57 0.68 -0.36 -6.62
C ILE A 57 0.42 0.27 -5.25
N VAL A 58 0.60 -0.49 -4.16
CA VAL A 58 0.40 0.00 -2.80
C VAL A 58 1.74 0.28 -2.14
N LEU A 59 1.96 1.54 -1.75
CA LEU A 59 3.10 1.95 -0.95
C LEU A 59 2.63 2.23 0.47
N MET A 60 3.15 1.49 1.45
CA MET A 60 2.80 1.62 2.86
C MET A 60 4.01 1.37 3.75
N PRO A 61 4.07 1.96 4.96
CA PRO A 61 5.20 1.78 5.87
C PRO A 61 5.27 0.39 6.50
N THR A 62 4.11 -0.26 6.72
CA THR A 62 4.02 -1.60 7.30
C THR A 62 2.64 -2.22 7.02
N SER A 63 2.53 -3.53 7.16
CA SER A 63 1.25 -4.18 7.40
C SER A 63 0.93 -4.15 8.90
N ARG A 64 -0.36 -4.16 9.25
CA ARG A 64 -0.82 -4.41 10.63
C ARG A 64 -1.65 -5.68 10.74
#